data_AF-A0A6B3EMR1-F1
#
_entry.id   AF-A0A6B3EMR1-F1
#
_cell.length_a   1.000
_cell.length_b   1.000
_cell.length_c   1.000
_cell.angle_alpha   90.00
_cell.angle_beta   90.00
_cell.angle_gamma   90.00
#
_symmetry.space_group_name_H-M   'P 1'
#
loop_
_entity.id
_entity.type
_entity.pdbx_description
1 polymer ?
#
loop_
_entity_poly.entity_id
_entity_poly.type
_entity_poly.pdbx_seq_one_letter_code
_entity_poly.pdbx_strand_id
1 'polypeptide(L)'
;DFARIRIPTLGGLTPTRKLVAAVELFGARTAPHGPGDVSPVGMAANLGLDLSSPAFGVQEAATFREATREVFPGTPVPGQGRFHGTELPGLGVDFDEVAARAYPVPEPLRHDRWALLRNGDGSVQRP
;
A
#
# COMPACT_ATOMS: atom_id res chain seq x y z
N ASP A 1 -1.58 -15.57 12.64
CA ASP A 1 -0.56 -14.64 13.18
C ASP A 1 -0.64 -13.24 12.60
N PHE A 2 -0.57 -13.06 11.26
CA PHE A 2 -0.57 -11.73 10.64
C PHE A 2 -1.71 -11.55 9.64
N ALA A 3 -2.47 -10.46 9.78
CA ALA A 3 -3.48 -10.03 8.84
C ALA A 3 -2.85 -9.21 7.70
N ARG A 4 -2.87 -9.76 6.48
CA ARG A 4 -2.39 -9.11 5.25
C ARG A 4 -3.52 -8.26 4.64
N ILE A 5 -3.61 -7.02 5.10
CA ILE A 5 -4.73 -6.14 4.79
C ILE A 5 -4.38 -5.19 3.65
N ARG A 6 -5.27 -5.04 2.67
CA ARG A 6 -5.18 -4.02 1.62
C ARG A 6 -6.32 -3.02 1.79
N ILE A 7 -6.00 -1.79 2.24
CA ILE A 7 -6.99 -0.76 2.61
C ILE A 7 -8.02 -0.49 1.49
N PRO A 8 -7.63 -0.23 0.23
CA PRO A 8 -8.60 0.03 -0.84
C PRO A 8 -9.56 -1.13 -1.10
N THR A 9 -9.08 -2.37 -1.00
CA THR A 9 -9.91 -3.58 -1.22
C THR A 9 -10.96 -3.76 -0.13
N LEU A 10 -10.71 -3.26 1.08
CA LEU A 10 -11.69 -3.26 2.16
C LEU A 10 -12.66 -2.08 2.12
N GLY A 11 -12.48 -1.13 1.20
CA GLY A 11 -13.31 0.09 1.12
C GLY A 11 -12.79 1.27 1.95
N GLY A 12 -11.48 1.31 2.26
CA GLY A 12 -10.83 2.46 2.89
C GLY A 12 -10.56 2.33 4.39
N LEU A 13 -10.09 3.42 5.01
CA LEU A 13 -9.63 3.43 6.40
C LEU A 13 -10.73 3.06 7.41
N THR A 14 -11.96 3.51 7.18
CA THR A 14 -13.10 3.28 8.10
C THR A 14 -13.36 1.80 8.39
N PRO A 15 -13.59 0.94 7.38
CA PRO A 15 -13.73 -0.50 7.61
C PRO A 15 -12.43 -1.15 8.08
N THR A 16 -11.28 -0.71 7.57
CA THR A 16 -9.98 -1.28 7.97
C THR A 16 -9.70 -1.09 9.46
N ARG A 17 -9.97 0.08 10.04
CA ARG A 17 -9.77 0.32 11.49
C ARG A 17 -10.57 -0.64 12.36
N LYS A 18 -11.80 -0.98 11.95
CA LYS A 18 -12.64 -1.96 12.65
C LYS A 18 -12.05 -3.37 12.57
N LEU A 19 -11.57 -3.75 11.38
CA LEU A 19 -10.89 -5.04 11.19
C LEU A 19 -9.62 -5.13 12.04
N VAL A 20 -8.81 -4.06 12.10
CA VAL A 20 -7.60 -4.03 12.92
C VAL A 20 -7.91 -4.18 14.41
N ALA A 21 -8.95 -3.51 14.91
CA ALA A 21 -9.38 -3.69 16.29
C ALA A 21 -9.82 -5.14 16.58
N ALA A 22 -10.46 -5.81 15.62
CA ALA A 22 -10.77 -7.23 15.75
C ALA A 22 -9.50 -8.09 15.75
N VAL A 23 -8.55 -7.82 14.85
CA VAL A 23 -7.24 -8.51 14.79
C VAL A 23 -6.51 -8.41 16.13
N GLU A 24 -6.49 -7.22 16.74
CA GLU A 24 -5.93 -6.97 18.07
C GLU A 24 -6.61 -7.82 19.14
N LEU A 25 -7.95 -7.85 19.15
CA LEU A 25 -8.73 -8.62 20.13
C LEU A 25 -8.41 -10.12 20.08
N PHE A 26 -8.12 -10.66 18.90
CA PHE A 26 -7.76 -12.07 18.71
C PHE A 26 -6.26 -12.36 18.88
N GLY A 27 -5.46 -11.38 19.33
CA GLY A 27 -4.02 -11.54 19.56
C GLY A 27 -3.20 -11.72 18.29
N ALA A 28 -3.78 -11.42 17.13
CA ALA A 28 -3.06 -11.38 15.86
C ALA A 28 -2.45 -9.99 15.62
N ARG A 29 -1.54 -9.90 14.65
CA ARG A 29 -0.88 -8.65 14.26
C ARG A 29 -1.26 -8.23 12.85
N THR A 30 -1.04 -6.98 12.49
CA THR A 30 -1.21 -6.47 11.13
C THR A 30 0.10 -6.52 10.35
N ALA A 31 -0.01 -6.81 9.06
CA ALA A 31 1.07 -6.64 8.09
C ALA A 31 0.49 -6.11 6.79
N PRO A 32 0.18 -4.80 6.69
CA PRO A 32 -0.52 -4.25 5.53
C PRO A 32 0.21 -4.55 4.22
N HIS A 33 -0.58 -4.75 3.16
CA HIS A 33 -0.10 -4.89 1.80
C HIS A 33 0.47 -3.55 1.33
N GLY A 34 1.79 -3.50 1.10
CA GLY A 34 2.54 -2.32 0.67
C GLY A 34 3.55 -2.55 -0.47
N PRO A 35 3.29 -3.36 -1.52
CA PRO A 35 4.15 -3.41 -2.69
C PRO A 35 4.00 -2.15 -3.57
N GLY A 36 4.74 -2.12 -4.68
CA GLY A 36 4.85 -0.95 -5.56
C GLY A 36 3.57 -0.56 -6.32
N ASP A 37 2.53 -1.38 -6.24
CA ASP A 37 1.18 -1.10 -6.77
C ASP A 37 0.28 -0.34 -5.77
N VAL A 38 0.80 -0.03 -4.59
CA VAL A 38 0.16 0.88 -3.62
C VAL A 38 0.66 2.30 -3.88
N SER A 39 -0.26 3.26 -4.04
CA SER A 39 0.14 4.66 -4.21
C SER A 39 0.80 5.21 -2.94
N PRO A 40 1.61 6.28 -3.03
CA PRO A 40 2.15 6.95 -1.84
C PRO A 40 1.09 7.38 -0.82
N VAL A 41 -0.10 7.77 -1.28
CA VAL A 41 -1.26 8.05 -0.42
C VAL A 41 -1.71 6.80 0.35
N GLY A 42 -1.78 5.65 -0.32
CA GLY A 42 -2.09 4.37 0.30
C GLY A 42 -1.03 3.92 1.31
N MET A 43 0.26 4.13 0.99
CA MET A 43 1.36 3.85 1.92
C MET A 43 1.26 4.72 3.17
N ALA A 44 1.00 6.02 3.02
CA ALA A 44 0.78 6.91 4.16
C ALA A 44 -0.43 6.51 5.01
N ALA A 45 -1.51 6.03 4.38
CA ALA A 45 -2.66 5.48 5.09
C ALA A 45 -2.32 4.20 5.88
N ASN A 46 -1.50 3.30 5.31
CA ASN A 46 -0.99 2.15 6.04
C ASN A 46 -0.14 2.61 7.25
N LEU A 47 0.76 3.59 7.07
CA LEU A 47 1.58 4.11 8.18
C LEU A 47 0.74 4.75 9.30
N GLY A 48 -0.31 5.50 8.95
CA GLY A 48 -1.23 6.04 9.94
C GLY A 48 -1.92 4.94 10.75
N LEU A 49 -2.31 3.84 10.09
CA LEU A 49 -2.87 2.66 10.75
C LEU A 49 -1.84 1.99 11.66
N ASP A 50 -0.64 1.74 11.15
CA ASP A 50 0.47 1.09 11.85
C ASP A 50 0.88 1.84 13.12
N LEU A 51 1.00 3.17 13.05
CA LEU A 51 1.33 4.02 14.19
C LEU A 51 0.20 4.08 15.22
N SER A 52 -1.05 3.90 14.80
CA SER A 52 -2.23 4.04 15.67
C SER A 52 -2.67 2.75 16.36
N SER A 53 -2.05 1.61 16.05
CA SER A 53 -2.55 0.29 16.44
C SER A 53 -1.52 -0.54 17.22
N PRO A 54 -1.83 -0.97 18.45
CA PRO A 54 -0.99 -1.93 19.19
C PRO A 54 -0.79 -3.26 18.47
N ALA A 55 -1.72 -3.65 17.59
CA ALA A 55 -1.59 -4.84 16.76
C ALA A 55 -0.55 -4.71 15.63
N PHE A 56 0.17 -3.60 15.50
CA PHE A 56 1.18 -3.46 14.45
C PHE A 56 2.22 -4.58 14.50
N GLY A 57 2.42 -5.24 13.36
CA GLY A 57 3.41 -6.29 13.19
C GLY A 57 4.63 -5.82 12.39
N VAL A 58 4.41 -5.54 11.11
CA VAL A 58 5.46 -5.07 10.19
C VAL A 58 4.83 -4.36 9.00
N GLN A 59 5.54 -3.38 8.43
CA GLN A 59 5.14 -2.72 7.20
C GLN A 59 5.90 -3.29 6.00
N GLU A 60 5.17 -3.74 4.97
CA GLU A 60 5.78 -4.04 3.67
C GLU A 60 6.17 -2.74 2.98
N ALA A 61 7.39 -2.68 2.44
CA ALA A 61 7.94 -1.47 1.85
C ALA A 61 8.34 -1.73 0.39
N ALA A 62 7.76 -0.96 -0.53
CA ALA A 62 8.32 -0.77 -1.86
C ALA A 62 9.14 0.53 -1.92
N THR A 63 10.17 0.54 -2.75
CA THR A 63 10.89 1.78 -3.06
C THR A 63 10.21 2.47 -4.24
N PHE A 64 9.59 3.61 -3.98
CA PHE A 64 9.00 4.44 -5.04
C PHE A 64 10.08 5.09 -5.90
N ARG A 65 9.82 5.13 -7.22
CA ARG A 65 10.71 5.79 -8.17
C ARG A 65 10.64 7.31 -8.01
N GLU A 66 11.63 8.03 -8.54
CA GLU A 66 11.67 9.49 -8.51
C GLU A 66 10.43 10.14 -9.13
N ALA A 67 10.01 9.68 -10.33
CA ALA A 67 8.77 10.13 -10.96
C ALA A 67 7.54 10.02 -10.05
N THR A 68 7.43 8.93 -9.28
CA THR A 68 6.33 8.77 -8.31
C THR A 68 6.43 9.78 -7.17
N ARG A 69 7.65 10.08 -6.69
CA ARG A 69 7.87 11.07 -5.62
C ARG A 69 7.63 12.50 -6.09
N GLU A 70 7.88 12.80 -7.36
CA GLU A 70 7.57 14.08 -7.99
C GLU A 70 6.05 14.28 -8.09
N VAL A 71 5.31 13.29 -8.57
CA VAL A 71 3.85 13.33 -8.67
C VAL A 71 3.16 13.32 -7.31
N PHE A 72 3.78 12.68 -6.30
CA PHE A 72 3.25 12.60 -4.93
C PHE A 72 4.23 13.19 -3.91
N PRO A 73 4.30 14.52 -3.78
CA PRO A 73 5.10 15.17 -2.75
C PRO A 73 4.74 14.66 -1.35
N GLY A 74 5.75 14.43 -0.50
CA GLY A 74 5.54 13.84 0.83
C GLY A 74 5.48 12.31 0.87
N THR A 75 5.73 11.63 -0.27
CA THR A 75 5.84 10.16 -0.34
C THR A 75 6.69 9.59 0.81
N PRO A 76 6.16 8.65 1.61
CA PRO A 76 6.94 8.00 2.66
C PRO A 76 8.14 7.24 2.09
N VAL A 77 9.33 7.51 2.61
CA VAL A 77 10.57 6.82 2.23
C VAL A 77 11.12 6.09 3.44
N PRO A 78 11.39 4.77 3.35
CA PRO A 78 12.00 4.06 4.45
C PRO A 78 13.46 4.49 4.64
N GLY A 79 13.87 4.69 5.89
CA GLY A 79 15.24 5.02 6.28
C GLY A 79 15.68 4.12 7.43
N GLN A 80 16.90 3.59 7.38
CA GLN A 80 17.46 2.75 8.44
C GLN A 80 16.57 1.54 8.83
N GLY A 81 15.90 0.93 7.84
CA GLY A 81 15.05 -0.25 8.05
C GLY A 81 13.66 0.03 8.63
N ARG A 82 13.22 1.30 8.69
CA ARG A 82 11.89 1.69 9.19
C ARG A 82 11.29 2.82 8.38
N PHE A 83 9.98 3.00 8.50
CA PHE A 83 9.32 4.23 8.11
C PHE A 83 9.26 5.19 9.29
N HIS A 84 9.16 6.48 8.96
CA HIS A 84 8.91 7.55 9.91
C HIS A 84 7.50 8.10 9.69
N GLY A 85 6.82 8.44 10.78
CA GLY A 85 5.56 9.19 10.70
C GLY A 85 5.78 10.59 10.13
N THR A 86 4.70 11.19 9.64
CA THR A 86 4.68 12.59 9.21
C THR A 86 4.07 13.46 10.32
N GLU A 87 4.62 14.66 10.52
CA GLU A 87 4.07 15.68 11.42
C GLU A 87 3.13 16.64 10.66
N LEU A 88 3.00 16.48 9.34
CA LEU A 88 2.09 17.28 8.54
C LEU A 88 0.64 16.86 8.80
N PRO A 89 -0.34 17.79 8.72
CA PRO A 89 -1.75 17.44 8.83
C PRO A 89 -2.19 16.40 7.78
N GLY A 90 -3.15 15.55 8.17
CA GLY A 90 -3.71 14.53 7.29
C GLY A 90 -2.74 13.38 7.04
N LEU A 91 -2.66 12.90 5.79
CA LEU A 91 -1.73 11.82 5.40
C LEU A 91 -0.32 12.34 5.08
N GLY A 92 -0.11 13.66 5.04
CA GLY A 92 1.18 14.28 4.70
C GLY A 92 1.69 13.98 3.29
N VAL A 93 0.82 13.52 2.39
CA VAL A 93 1.10 13.28 0.97
C VAL A 93 0.13 14.11 0.14
N ASP A 94 0.66 14.83 -0.84
CA ASP A 94 -0.12 15.61 -1.81
C ASP A 94 -0.07 14.99 -3.22
N PHE A 95 -0.74 15.61 -4.19
CA PHE A 95 -0.76 15.18 -5.58
C PHE A 95 -0.54 16.35 -6.55
N ASP A 96 0.53 16.28 -7.35
CA ASP A 96 0.81 17.25 -8.40
C ASP A 96 0.18 16.80 -9.73
N GLU A 97 -0.96 17.43 -10.06
CA GLU A 97 -1.68 17.17 -11.32
C GLU A 97 -0.89 17.54 -12.58
N VAL A 98 0.03 18.51 -12.51
CA VAL A 98 0.82 18.94 -13.67
C VAL A 98 1.91 17.92 -13.93
N ALA A 99 2.65 17.49 -12.91
CA ALA A 99 3.64 16.43 -13.01
C ALA A 99 2.99 15.11 -13.47
N ALA A 100 1.81 14.78 -12.96
CA ALA A 100 1.08 13.56 -13.32
C ALA A 100 0.80 13.44 -14.83
N ARG A 101 0.61 14.58 -15.53
CA ARG A 101 0.34 14.60 -16.99
C ARG A 101 1.49 14.07 -17.82
N ALA A 102 2.72 14.07 -17.31
CA ALA A 102 3.88 13.48 -17.99
C ALA A 102 3.86 11.94 -17.98
N TYR A 103 2.98 11.32 -17.17
CA TYR A 103 2.91 9.87 -16.97
C TYR A 103 1.52 9.32 -17.29
N PRO A 104 1.04 9.45 -18.54
CA PRO A 104 -0.24 8.88 -18.94
C PRO A 104 -0.23 7.36 -18.83
N VAL A 105 -1.39 6.79 -18.51
CA VAL A 105 -1.57 5.34 -18.46
C VAL A 105 -1.36 4.76 -19.87
N PRO A 106 -0.47 3.79 -20.05
CA PRO A 106 -0.23 3.19 -21.36
C PRO A 106 -1.41 2.29 -21.78
N GLU A 107 -1.84 2.41 -23.04
CA GLU A 107 -2.83 1.52 -23.65
C GLU A 107 -2.20 0.59 -24.71
N PRO A 108 -2.56 -0.71 -24.73
CA PRO A 108 -3.41 -1.41 -23.77
C PRO A 108 -2.67 -1.68 -22.45
N LEU A 109 -3.41 -1.81 -21.34
CA LEU A 109 -2.86 -2.25 -20.06
C LEU A 109 -2.31 -3.68 -20.18
N ARG A 110 -0.98 -3.82 -20.20
CA ARG A 110 -0.29 -5.12 -20.30
C ARG A 110 0.30 -5.62 -18.99
N HIS A 111 0.19 -4.82 -17.92
CA HIS A 111 0.77 -5.14 -16.62
C HIS A 111 0.26 -6.50 -16.09
N ASP A 112 -1.02 -6.81 -16.26
CA ASP A 112 -1.64 -7.98 -15.59
C ASP A 112 -1.53 -9.28 -16.40
N ARG A 113 -0.73 -9.32 -17.46
CA ARG A 113 -0.55 -10.54 -18.28
C ARG A 113 0.05 -11.71 -17.49
N TRP A 114 0.80 -11.42 -16.43
CA TRP A 114 1.34 -12.45 -15.52
C TRP A 114 0.23 -13.24 -14.82
N ALA A 115 -0.97 -12.66 -14.66
CA ALA A 115 -2.11 -13.31 -14.01
C ALA A 115 -2.72 -14.45 -14.84
N LEU A 116 -2.33 -14.61 -16.10
CA LEU A 116 -2.73 -15.73 -16.97
C LEU A 116 -1.88 -16.98 -16.69
N LEU A 117 -1.72 -17.33 -15.42
CA LEU A 117 -0.89 -18.44 -14.97
C LEU A 117 -1.54 -19.78 -15.36
N ARG A 118 -0.73 -20.66 -15.96
CA ARG A 118 -1.15 -22.02 -16.34
C ARG A 118 -0.17 -23.06 -15.81
N ASN A 119 -0.71 -24.19 -15.41
CA ASN A 119 0.07 -25.38 -15.09
C ASN A 119 0.67 -25.99 -16.38
N GLY A 120 1.59 -26.95 -16.22
CA GLY A 120 2.22 -27.65 -17.35
C GLY A 120 1.24 -28.40 -18.25
N ASP A 121 0.06 -28.77 -17.75
CA ASP A 121 -1.04 -29.38 -18.52
C ASP A 121 -1.97 -28.36 -19.20
N GLY A 122 -1.72 -27.05 -19.01
CA GLY A 122 -2.50 -25.96 -19.56
C GLY A 122 -3.70 -25.51 -18.72
N SER A 123 -4.00 -26.15 -17.59
CA SER A 123 -5.08 -25.73 -16.68
C SER A 123 -4.79 -24.37 -16.04
N VAL A 124 -5.84 -23.58 -15.77
CA VAL A 124 -5.71 -22.24 -15.17
C VAL A 124 -5.44 -22.35 -13.67
N GLN A 125 -4.47 -21.58 -13.18
CA GLN A 125 -4.13 -21.50 -11.75
C GLN A 125 -4.51 -20.12 -11.19
N ARG A 126 -4.87 -20.07 -9.90
CA ARG A 126 -4.92 -18.79 -9.18
C ARG A 126 -3.50 -18.20 -9.16
N PRO A 127 -3.29 -17.01 -9.72
CA PRO A 127 -1.98 -16.39 -9.76
C PRO A 127 -1.53 -15.91 -8.36
#